data_AF-A0AB36WUF3-F1
#
_entry.id   AF-A0AB36WUF3-F1
#
_cell.length_a   1.000
_cell.length_b   1.000
_cell.length_c   1.000
_cell.angle_alpha   90.00
_cell.angle_beta   90.00
_cell.angle_gamma   90.00
#
_symmetry.space_group_name_H-M   'P 1'
#
loop_
_entity.id
_entity.type
_entity.pdbx_description
1 polymer ?
#
loop_
_entity_poly.entity_id
_entity_poly.type
_entity_poly.pdbx_seq_one_letter_code
_entity_poly.pdbx_strand_id
1 'polypeptide(L)'
;MNTIVVKTNNATQTVSQVQVITKDGVPTVIAAEGQVNYEFHDTSIGYAPNHIITKRIKNDLHVSFEKEGQESDLIIEGFYDDPDSALVGIAEDGEYYYYIPDTGETYDYVTQLEVGDVEGQALGGQDYIAAAIPWWIPAAAGLGLVGIVAAVSERGDNDKTEPVNDAPVATDAAISTPEGEAIAVPLIASDIDGVVASITITTLPDPAQGVLSYTNAAGDRVPVVANTPLSAAEAATVLFTPTENFNGAVEAIDFIAIDDDGLDSAPATVTLTVTDVNTPPTATDQSLSTDEDTAVPVVLIGDDIDGVVASVTVLQVPPTNQGVLTYEDDGQTVELTPGTVLTADQITSVVFTPAPNFNGRVSNLQFTTTDDDGAVSAPATVEITVTPVVDITYVVIMGDENVIEGEEAEYTVEFLDE
;
A
#
# COMPACT_ATOMS: atom_id res chain seq x y z
N MET A 1 32.90 16.21 22.20
CA MET A 1 32.21 14.93 22.14
C MET A 1 30.76 15.21 22.48
N ASN A 2 30.00 15.52 21.45
CA ASN A 2 28.55 15.52 21.47
C ASN A 2 28.06 14.14 21.01
N THR A 3 26.87 13.77 21.45
CA THR A 3 26.19 12.56 20.97
C THR A 3 25.11 12.98 19.98
N ILE A 4 25.30 12.60 18.72
CA ILE A 4 24.29 12.75 17.67
C ILE A 4 23.50 11.46 17.60
N VAL A 5 22.18 11.57 17.70
CA VAL A 5 21.27 10.48 17.38
C VAL A 5 20.99 10.57 15.88
N VAL A 6 21.25 9.47 15.17
CA VAL A 6 20.85 9.31 13.77
C VAL A 6 19.65 8.38 13.74
N LYS A 7 18.51 8.88 13.26
CA LYS A 7 17.31 8.07 13.01
C LYS A 7 17.18 7.82 11.52
N THR A 8 16.90 6.58 11.16
CA THR A 8 16.52 6.20 9.79
C THR A 8 15.01 6.18 9.73
N ASN A 9 14.42 7.04 8.92
CA ASN A 9 12.97 7.22 8.80
C ASN A 9 12.51 6.81 7.41
N ASN A 10 11.56 5.88 7.31
CA ASN A 10 10.87 5.62 6.06
C ASN A 10 9.61 6.49 5.96
N ALA A 11 8.75 6.19 4.98
CA ALA A 11 7.52 6.94 4.74
C ALA A 11 6.44 6.88 5.86
N THR A 12 6.66 6.18 6.96
CA THR A 12 5.62 6.02 8.00
C THR A 12 6.17 6.08 9.42
N GLN A 13 7.44 5.73 9.63
CA GLN A 13 8.02 5.60 10.96
C GLN A 13 9.55 5.64 10.94
N THR A 14 10.15 5.82 12.12
CA THR A 14 11.56 5.51 12.36
C THR A 14 11.76 4.00 12.35
N VAL A 15 12.58 3.50 11.44
CA VAL A 15 12.90 2.07 11.30
C VAL A 15 14.17 1.68 12.06
N SER A 16 15.08 2.62 12.29
CA SER A 16 16.32 2.39 13.04
C SER A 16 16.81 3.66 13.73
N GLN A 17 17.60 3.50 14.79
CA GLN A 17 18.23 4.60 15.51
C GLN A 17 19.60 4.17 16.05
N VAL A 18 20.61 5.00 15.81
CA VAL A 18 21.97 4.79 16.32
C VAL A 18 22.49 6.05 17.01
N GLN A 19 23.40 5.88 17.98
CA GLN A 19 24.13 6.98 18.62
C GLN A 19 25.53 7.08 18.00
N VAL A 20 25.87 8.28 17.54
CA VAL A 20 27.18 8.65 17.02
C VAL A 20 27.87 9.52 18.06
N ILE A 21 29.07 9.11 18.49
CA ILE A 21 29.90 9.88 19.42
C ILE A 21 30.92 10.67 18.60
N THR A 22 30.79 11.99 18.59
CA THR A 22 31.71 12.86 17.82
C THR A 22 33.09 12.93 18.48
N LYS A 23 34.15 13.06 17.66
CA LYS A 23 35.56 13.19 18.10
C LYS A 23 36.11 12.01 18.92
N ASP A 24 35.53 10.82 18.83
CA ASP A 24 36.08 9.64 19.49
C ASP A 24 37.20 8.94 18.68
N GLY A 25 37.39 9.37 17.43
CA GLY A 25 38.39 8.83 16.50
C GLY A 25 37.98 7.49 15.87
N VAL A 26 36.73 7.07 16.04
CA VAL A 26 36.18 5.83 15.48
C VAL A 26 34.80 6.13 14.86
N PRO A 27 34.68 6.19 13.52
CA PRO A 27 33.40 6.46 12.91
C PRO A 27 32.37 5.39 13.27
N THR A 28 31.15 5.82 13.55
CA THR A 28 30.00 4.93 13.59
C THR A 28 29.63 4.56 12.16
N VAL A 29 29.49 3.26 11.87
CA VAL A 29 29.19 2.77 10.52
C VAL A 29 27.79 2.16 10.50
N ILE A 30 26.97 2.59 9.56
CA ILE A 30 25.64 2.02 9.28
C ILE A 30 25.52 1.67 7.79
N ALA A 31 24.68 0.70 7.47
CA ALA A 31 24.33 0.39 6.08
C ALA A 31 23.22 1.32 5.59
N ALA A 32 23.29 1.72 4.33
CA ALA A 32 22.20 2.44 3.69
C ALA A 32 20.95 1.56 3.57
N GLU A 33 19.78 2.17 3.73
CA GLU A 33 18.48 1.55 3.45
C GLU A 33 17.83 2.35 2.33
N GLY A 34 17.08 1.69 1.44
CA GLY A 34 16.45 2.37 0.32
C GLY A 34 15.20 3.15 0.72
N GLN A 35 14.95 4.28 0.06
CA GLN A 35 13.77 5.13 0.28
C GLN A 35 13.59 5.62 1.74
N VAL A 36 14.70 6.02 2.39
CA VAL A 36 14.68 6.54 3.77
C VAL A 36 15.36 7.89 3.89
N ASN A 37 14.99 8.65 4.91
CA ASN A 37 15.71 9.86 5.31
C ASN A 37 16.50 9.61 6.59
N TYR A 38 17.70 10.19 6.68
CA TYR A 38 18.56 10.16 7.86
C TYR A 38 18.38 11.46 8.65
N GLU A 39 17.65 11.38 9.76
CA GLU A 39 17.44 12.49 10.68
C GLU A 39 18.58 12.58 11.70
N PHE A 40 19.18 13.75 11.83
CA PHE A 40 20.18 14.04 12.84
C PHE A 40 19.60 14.81 14.01
N HIS A 41 19.96 14.42 15.22
CA HIS A 41 19.55 15.08 16.46
C HIS A 41 20.71 15.17 17.44
N ASP A 42 21.19 16.38 17.73
CA ASP A 42 22.19 16.62 18.77
C ASP A 42 21.51 16.69 20.14
N THR A 43 21.75 15.66 20.96
CA THR A 43 21.16 15.51 22.29
C THR A 43 21.56 16.61 23.29
N SER A 44 22.63 17.36 23.00
CA SER A 44 23.12 18.44 23.86
C SER A 44 22.37 19.76 23.68
N ILE A 45 21.86 20.02 22.47
CA ILE A 45 21.13 21.25 22.12
C ILE A 45 19.64 21.01 21.84
N GLY A 46 19.23 19.75 21.64
CA GLY A 46 17.84 19.35 21.39
C GLY A 46 17.37 19.54 19.94
N TYR A 47 18.28 19.95 19.06
CA TYR A 47 18.07 20.22 17.64
C TYR A 47 19.14 19.51 16.81
N ALA A 48 18.98 19.52 15.50
CA ALA A 48 20.00 19.01 14.60
C ALA A 48 21.23 19.95 14.56
N PRO A 49 22.43 19.44 14.26
CA PRO A 49 23.58 20.30 13.96
C PRO A 49 23.28 21.27 12.83
N ASN A 50 23.48 22.57 13.03
CA ASN A 50 23.20 23.57 11.99
C ASN A 50 24.17 23.48 10.79
N HIS A 51 25.29 22.76 10.95
CA HIS A 51 26.33 22.61 9.93
C HIS A 51 27.03 21.26 10.09
N ILE A 52 27.30 20.60 8.96
CA ILE A 52 28.05 19.35 8.86
C ILE A 52 29.03 19.42 7.70
N ILE A 53 30.03 18.55 7.70
CA ILE A 53 30.89 18.34 6.51
C ILE A 53 30.65 16.94 5.99
N THR A 54 30.37 16.85 4.70
CA THR A 54 30.10 15.60 4.00
C THR A 54 31.22 15.29 3.04
N LYS A 55 31.48 14.00 2.83
CA LYS A 55 32.49 13.53 1.88
C LYS A 55 32.02 12.25 1.22
N ARG A 56 32.11 12.19 -0.11
CA ARG A 56 31.86 10.93 -0.83
C ARG A 56 33.14 10.12 -0.95
N ILE A 57 33.10 8.86 -0.51
CA ILE A 57 34.17 7.89 -0.79
C ILE A 57 33.53 6.67 -1.45
N LYS A 58 33.81 6.48 -2.74
CA LYS A 58 33.13 5.47 -3.58
C LYS A 58 31.60 5.66 -3.50
N ASN A 59 30.88 4.69 -2.94
CA ASN A 59 29.43 4.72 -2.79
C ASN A 59 29.00 5.02 -1.34
N ASP A 60 29.96 5.35 -0.47
CA ASP A 60 29.70 5.62 0.93
C ASP A 60 29.68 7.12 1.19
N LEU A 61 28.77 7.55 2.04
CA LEU A 61 28.71 8.92 2.54
C LEU A 61 29.39 8.99 3.90
N HIS A 62 30.41 9.83 3.99
CA HIS A 62 31.10 10.15 5.22
C HIS A 62 30.59 11.49 5.75
N VAL A 63 30.22 11.55 7.02
CA VAL A 63 29.71 12.75 7.67
C VAL A 63 30.58 13.08 8.89
N SER A 64 30.98 14.34 8.99
CA SER A 64 31.61 14.94 10.15
C SER A 64 30.66 15.97 10.72
N PHE A 65 30.39 15.88 12.03
CA PHE A 65 29.54 16.86 12.73
C PHE A 65 30.38 18.04 13.27
N GLU A 66 31.62 18.14 12.83
CA GLU A 66 32.61 19.08 13.32
C GLU A 66 32.97 20.11 12.25
N LYS A 67 33.10 21.38 12.65
CA LYS A 67 33.33 22.51 11.74
C LYS A 67 34.59 22.40 10.87
N GLU A 68 35.58 21.63 11.29
CA GLU A 68 36.84 21.45 10.56
C GLU A 68 36.86 20.20 9.67
N GLY A 69 35.86 19.30 9.80
CA GLY A 69 35.62 18.15 8.92
C GLY A 69 36.76 17.16 8.72
N GLN A 70 37.77 17.14 9.60
CA GLN A 70 39.00 16.36 9.39
C GLN A 70 38.79 14.84 9.47
N GLU A 71 37.85 14.39 10.30
CA GLU A 71 37.56 12.98 10.55
C GLU A 71 36.06 12.71 10.42
N SER A 72 35.71 11.53 9.92
CA SER A 72 34.33 11.08 9.85
C SER A 72 33.86 10.61 11.23
N ASP A 73 32.72 11.13 11.67
CA ASP A 73 32.02 10.65 12.87
C ASP A 73 30.99 9.57 12.49
N LEU A 74 30.41 9.68 11.30
CA LEU A 74 29.43 8.73 10.74
C LEU A 74 29.83 8.31 9.31
N ILE A 75 29.64 7.04 8.99
CA ILE A 75 29.74 6.49 7.65
C ILE A 75 28.43 5.75 7.35
N ILE A 76 27.79 6.12 6.23
CA ILE A 76 26.62 5.44 5.68
C ILE A 76 27.09 4.68 4.44
N GLU A 77 27.30 3.37 4.60
CA GLU A 77 27.80 2.48 3.54
C GLU A 77 26.73 2.29 2.45
N GLY A 78 27.09 2.48 1.19
CA GLY A 78 26.17 2.32 0.06
C GLY A 78 25.13 3.45 -0.08
N PHE A 79 25.32 4.60 0.56
CA PHE A 79 24.41 5.75 0.46
C PHE A 79 24.09 6.13 -1.00
N TYR A 80 25.07 6.03 -1.90
CA TYR A 80 24.87 6.38 -3.32
C TYR A 80 24.42 5.19 -4.18
N ASP A 81 24.15 4.03 -3.59
CA ASP A 81 23.53 2.90 -4.30
C ASP A 81 22.00 3.08 -4.41
N ASP A 82 21.41 3.90 -3.53
CA ASP A 82 19.99 4.25 -3.52
C ASP A 82 19.82 5.78 -3.42
N PRO A 83 19.59 6.48 -4.55
CA PRO A 83 19.56 7.93 -4.60
C PRO A 83 18.31 8.56 -3.97
N ASP A 84 17.37 7.76 -3.43
CA ASP A 84 16.11 8.24 -2.87
C ASP A 84 16.22 8.67 -1.38
N SER A 85 17.46 8.86 -0.89
CA SER A 85 17.75 9.18 0.51
C SER A 85 18.26 10.60 0.71
N ALA A 86 17.87 11.24 1.82
CA ALA A 86 18.36 12.57 2.18
C ALA A 86 18.79 12.68 3.65
N LEU A 87 19.54 13.74 3.95
CA LEU A 87 19.87 14.12 5.32
C LEU A 87 18.92 15.23 5.78
N VAL A 88 18.33 15.05 6.95
CA VAL A 88 17.36 15.99 7.53
C VAL A 88 17.62 16.26 9.01
N GLY A 89 17.02 17.31 9.53
CA GLY A 89 17.12 17.66 10.94
C GLY A 89 16.06 18.65 11.40
N ILE A 90 15.77 18.65 12.69
CA ILE A 90 14.87 19.65 13.31
C ILE A 90 15.71 20.89 13.63
N ALA A 91 15.32 22.06 13.11
CA ALA A 91 15.96 23.34 13.40
C ALA A 91 15.39 24.01 14.67
N GLU A 92 15.97 25.15 15.07
CA GLU A 92 15.61 25.87 16.30
C GLU A 92 14.16 26.39 16.34
N ASP A 93 13.51 26.52 15.18
CA ASP A 93 12.08 26.87 15.06
C ASP A 93 11.14 25.67 15.25
N GLY A 94 11.68 24.46 15.38
CA GLY A 94 10.93 23.22 15.58
C GLY A 94 10.48 22.54 14.30
N GLU A 95 10.81 23.10 13.13
CA GLU A 95 10.48 22.52 11.83
C GLU A 95 11.62 21.64 11.29
N TYR A 96 11.28 20.75 10.36
CA TYR A 96 12.23 19.88 9.69
C TYR A 96 12.83 20.57 8.46
N TYR A 97 14.15 20.46 8.30
CA TYR A 97 14.89 20.97 7.15
C TYR A 97 15.84 19.92 6.60
N TYR A 98 16.11 20.04 5.30
CA TYR A 98 17.19 19.34 4.64
C TYR A 98 18.54 20.02 4.94
N TYR A 99 19.59 19.22 4.90
CA TYR A 99 20.95 19.76 4.76
C TYR A 99 21.20 20.14 3.30
N ILE A 100 21.66 21.36 3.10
CA ILE A 100 21.94 21.96 1.79
C ILE A 100 23.40 22.42 1.74
N PRO A 101 24.06 22.46 0.58
CA PRO A 101 25.46 22.82 0.49
C PRO A 101 25.67 24.29 0.83
N ASP A 102 26.78 24.60 1.49
CA ASP A 102 27.18 25.97 1.81
C ASP A 102 27.36 26.82 0.54
N THR A 103 27.67 26.18 -0.59
CA THR A 103 27.85 26.81 -1.90
C THR A 103 26.52 27.16 -2.57
N GLY A 104 25.43 26.46 -2.21
CA GLY A 104 24.16 26.53 -2.91
C GLY A 104 24.14 25.83 -4.28
N GLU A 105 25.24 25.17 -4.69
CA GLU A 105 25.36 24.55 -6.01
C GLU A 105 24.72 23.17 -6.07
N THR A 106 24.04 22.86 -7.18
CA THR A 106 23.26 21.61 -7.33
C THR A 106 24.08 20.32 -7.32
N TYR A 107 25.34 20.40 -7.75
CA TYR A 107 26.26 19.25 -7.74
C TYR A 107 26.94 19.05 -6.37
N ASP A 108 26.87 20.05 -5.50
CA ASP A 108 27.45 20.02 -4.15
C ASP A 108 26.48 19.45 -3.09
N TYR A 109 25.25 19.12 -3.49
CA TYR A 109 24.30 18.45 -2.61
C TYR A 109 24.82 17.07 -2.23
N VAL A 110 24.51 16.66 -1.00
CA VAL A 110 24.88 15.35 -0.45
C VAL A 110 24.51 14.18 -1.38
N THR A 111 23.40 14.28 -2.10
CA THR A 111 22.93 13.24 -3.03
C THR A 111 23.65 13.24 -4.38
N GLN A 112 24.37 14.31 -4.72
CA GLN A 112 25.00 14.53 -6.03
C GLN A 112 26.52 14.63 -5.99
N LEU A 113 27.15 14.67 -4.81
CA LEU A 113 28.61 14.74 -4.66
C LEU A 113 29.33 13.76 -5.58
N GLU A 114 30.37 14.20 -6.28
CA GLU A 114 31.24 13.31 -7.03
C GLU A 114 32.19 12.56 -6.08
N VAL A 115 32.74 11.45 -6.57
CA VAL A 115 33.65 10.62 -5.76
C VAL A 115 34.90 11.41 -5.39
N GLY A 116 35.07 11.68 -4.11
CA GLY A 116 36.21 12.42 -3.56
C GLY A 116 35.87 13.84 -3.10
N ASP A 117 34.68 14.33 -3.42
CA ASP A 117 34.22 15.67 -3.01
C ASP A 117 34.06 15.75 -1.49
N VAL A 118 34.34 16.93 -0.95
CA VAL A 118 34.24 17.26 0.46
C VAL A 118 33.53 18.60 0.57
N GLU A 119 32.29 18.57 1.05
CA GLU A 119 31.45 19.76 1.01
C GLU A 119 30.73 20.02 2.32
N GLY A 120 30.75 21.30 2.71
CA GLY A 120 30.03 21.78 3.87
C GLY A 120 28.55 21.88 3.57
N GLN A 121 27.72 21.47 4.53
CA GLN A 121 26.27 21.51 4.40
C GLN A 121 25.66 22.22 5.61
N ALA A 122 24.78 23.17 5.37
CA ALA A 122 24.01 23.88 6.37
C ALA A 122 22.59 23.31 6.48
N LEU A 123 22.04 23.34 7.68
CA LEU A 123 20.64 23.01 7.91
C LEU A 123 19.77 24.23 7.55
N GLY A 124 18.98 24.13 6.48
CA GLY A 124 18.04 25.18 6.02
C GLY A 124 18.61 26.21 5.03
N GLY A 125 17.71 27.00 4.40
CA GLY A 125 17.98 28.11 3.44
C GLY A 125 16.82 29.12 3.42
N GLN A 126 17.07 30.42 3.19
CA GLN A 126 16.03 31.47 3.24
C GLN A 126 15.19 31.51 1.95
N ASP A 127 13.88 31.65 2.15
CA ASP A 127 12.82 31.89 1.16
C ASP A 127 12.88 30.98 -0.08
N TYR A 128 12.37 29.74 0.02
CA TYR A 128 11.35 29.18 -0.88
C TYR A 128 10.85 27.83 -0.33
N ILE A 129 9.58 27.82 0.07
CA ILE A 129 8.65 26.69 0.29
C ILE A 129 9.19 25.36 0.83
N ALA A 130 9.59 25.35 2.12
CA ALA A 130 9.37 24.18 2.98
C ALA A 130 7.91 24.12 3.52
N ALA A 131 6.96 24.78 2.84
CA ALA A 131 5.55 24.65 3.16
C ALA A 131 5.01 23.36 2.52
N ALA A 132 4.93 22.31 3.33
CA ALA A 132 4.18 21.07 3.08
C ALA A 132 4.79 20.01 2.14
N ILE A 133 6.10 19.74 2.22
CA ILE A 133 6.59 18.40 1.86
C ILE A 133 6.50 17.53 3.11
N PRO A 134 5.64 16.51 3.14
CA PRO A 134 5.55 15.66 4.31
C PRO A 134 6.86 14.92 4.58
N TRP A 135 7.25 14.83 5.86
CA TRP A 135 8.43 14.12 6.41
C TRP A 135 8.66 12.67 5.94
N TRP A 136 7.69 12.10 5.23
CA TRP A 136 7.64 10.74 4.73
C TRP A 136 7.92 10.58 3.23
N ILE A 137 8.12 11.67 2.48
CA ILE A 137 8.52 11.57 1.07
C ILE A 137 10.03 11.26 1.03
N PRO A 138 10.46 10.07 0.55
CA PRO A 138 11.86 9.83 0.22
C PRO A 138 12.25 10.83 -0.86
N ALA A 139 13.44 11.41 -0.77
CA ALA A 139 13.91 12.37 -1.76
C ALA A 139 14.13 11.66 -3.09
N ALA A 140 13.07 11.47 -3.90
CA ALA A 140 13.16 10.85 -5.20
C ALA A 140 14.36 11.44 -5.95
N ALA A 141 15.29 10.57 -6.32
CA ALA A 141 16.55 10.86 -6.98
C ALA A 141 16.40 12.02 -7.98
N GLY A 142 16.87 13.20 -7.57
CA GLY A 142 16.71 14.42 -8.38
C GLY A 142 15.90 15.52 -7.70
N LEU A 143 16.16 15.81 -6.42
CA LEU A 143 15.96 17.18 -5.94
C LEU A 143 16.91 18.09 -6.73
N GLY A 144 16.44 18.57 -7.88
CA GLY A 144 16.93 19.78 -8.52
C GLY A 144 16.64 20.97 -7.61
N LEU A 145 17.41 21.07 -6.53
CA LEU A 145 17.44 22.23 -5.64
C LEU A 145 18.21 23.34 -6.35
N VAL A 146 17.60 23.82 -7.43
CA VAL A 146 17.99 25.00 -8.17
C VAL A 146 17.47 26.20 -7.39
N GLY A 147 18.39 27.05 -6.92
CA GLY A 147 18.10 28.41 -6.44
C GLY A 147 18.38 28.65 -4.97
N ILE A 148 19.63 28.99 -4.60
CA ILE A 148 19.86 29.86 -3.44
C ILE A 148 20.94 30.89 -3.78
N VAL A 149 20.52 32.15 -3.73
CA VAL A 149 21.36 33.35 -3.82
C VAL A 149 22.36 33.35 -2.65
N ALA A 150 23.64 33.10 -2.94
CA ALA A 150 24.72 33.45 -2.03
C ALA A 150 24.94 34.98 -2.07
N ALA A 151 24.85 35.61 -0.90
CA ALA A 151 25.28 36.98 -0.69
C ALA A 151 26.75 37.14 -1.15
N VAL A 152 26.95 37.83 -2.27
CA VAL A 152 28.28 38.15 -2.80
C VAL A 152 29.01 39.05 -1.79
N SER A 153 30.06 38.50 -1.19
CA SER A 153 31.12 39.28 -0.57
C SER A 153 31.83 40.10 -1.65
N GLU A 154 31.90 41.41 -1.44
CA GLU A 154 32.46 42.40 -2.35
C GLU A 154 33.85 42.03 -2.88
N ARG A 155 33.95 41.80 -4.20
CA ARG A 155 35.18 42.09 -4.93
C ARG A 155 34.83 42.63 -6.32
N GLY A 156 35.00 43.95 -6.45
CA GLY A 156 34.54 44.72 -7.60
C GLY A 156 35.07 44.25 -8.95
N ASP A 157 34.14 44.08 -9.87
CA ASP A 157 34.31 44.40 -11.28
C ASP A 157 33.00 45.02 -11.80
N ASN A 158 33.10 46.09 -12.59
CA ASN A 158 31.99 47.01 -12.89
C ASN A 158 31.40 46.78 -14.29
N ASP A 159 31.13 45.54 -14.66
CA ASP A 159 30.41 45.22 -15.91
C ASP A 159 29.09 44.54 -15.56
N LYS A 160 28.07 45.33 -15.24
CA LYS A 160 26.71 44.88 -14.95
C LYS A 160 25.85 45.04 -16.20
N THR A 161 25.75 43.99 -17.01
CA THR A 161 24.50 43.69 -17.69
C THR A 161 23.51 43.26 -16.61
N GLU A 162 22.30 43.83 -16.59
CA GLU A 162 21.22 43.33 -15.72
C GLU A 162 21.05 41.82 -15.95
N PRO A 163 20.78 41.02 -14.90
CA PRO A 163 20.54 39.58 -15.07
C PRO A 163 19.44 39.37 -16.11
N VAL A 164 19.65 38.41 -17.00
CA VAL A 164 18.64 38.00 -17.98
C VAL A 164 17.80 36.95 -17.29
N ASN A 165 16.50 37.20 -17.14
CA ASN A 165 15.56 36.26 -16.53
C ASN A 165 15.65 34.89 -17.23
N ASP A 166 15.93 33.85 -16.44
CA ASP A 166 15.91 32.45 -16.89
C ASP A 166 14.50 31.88 -16.71
N ALA A 167 14.11 30.95 -17.58
CA ALA A 167 12.80 30.32 -17.46
C ALA A 167 12.80 29.28 -16.32
N PRO A 168 11.65 29.06 -15.66
CA PRO A 168 11.55 28.06 -14.61
C PRO A 168 11.75 26.64 -15.17
N VAL A 169 12.15 25.72 -14.31
CA VAL A 169 12.32 24.29 -14.59
C VAL A 169 11.23 23.51 -13.86
N ALA A 170 10.35 22.84 -14.61
CA ALA A 170 9.39 21.90 -14.07
C ALA A 170 9.95 20.46 -14.11
N THR A 171 9.59 19.65 -13.12
CA THR A 171 10.15 18.30 -12.93
C THR A 171 9.06 17.23 -12.97
N ASP A 172 9.34 16.14 -13.67
CA ASP A 172 8.46 14.97 -13.74
C ASP A 172 8.30 14.32 -12.35
N ALA A 173 7.15 13.68 -12.13
CA ALA A 173 6.90 12.94 -10.90
C ALA A 173 6.15 11.63 -11.16
N ALA A 174 6.30 10.68 -10.23
CA ALA A 174 5.58 9.43 -10.24
C ALA A 174 4.94 9.19 -8.86
N ILE A 175 3.65 8.90 -8.84
CA ILE A 175 2.88 8.65 -7.62
C ILE A 175 1.97 7.43 -7.79
N SER A 176 1.59 6.82 -6.67
CA SER A 176 0.67 5.70 -6.63
C SER A 176 -0.25 5.81 -5.43
N THR A 177 -1.52 5.43 -5.60
CA THR A 177 -2.53 5.45 -4.52
C THR A 177 -3.42 4.22 -4.63
N PRO A 178 -3.91 3.65 -3.52
CA PRO A 178 -4.97 2.66 -3.61
C PRO A 178 -6.26 3.27 -4.18
N GLU A 179 -7.08 2.44 -4.81
CA GLU A 179 -8.40 2.88 -5.27
C GLU A 179 -9.26 3.43 -4.12
N GLY A 180 -10.12 4.38 -4.45
CA GLY A 180 -10.97 5.08 -3.48
C GLY A 180 -10.24 6.08 -2.56
N GLU A 181 -8.90 6.14 -2.58
CA GLU A 181 -8.12 7.11 -1.81
C GLU A 181 -7.67 8.30 -2.68
N ALA A 182 -7.86 9.52 -2.17
CA ALA A 182 -7.37 10.71 -2.84
C ALA A 182 -5.89 10.93 -2.52
N ILE A 183 -5.10 11.34 -3.52
CA ILE A 183 -3.66 11.55 -3.39
C ILE A 183 -3.26 12.95 -3.82
N ALA A 184 -2.25 13.51 -3.15
CA ALA A 184 -1.66 14.79 -3.55
C ALA A 184 -0.87 14.63 -4.86
N VAL A 185 -1.06 15.57 -5.78
CA VAL A 185 -0.35 15.61 -7.06
C VAL A 185 0.83 16.56 -6.93
N PRO A 186 2.08 16.06 -6.93
CA PRO A 186 3.25 16.92 -6.80
C PRO A 186 3.48 17.66 -8.13
N LEU A 187 3.27 18.98 -8.12
CA LEU A 187 3.59 19.86 -9.24
C LEU A 187 4.89 20.60 -8.90
N ILE A 188 6.02 19.97 -9.23
CA ILE A 188 7.35 20.41 -8.79
C ILE A 188 7.94 21.34 -9.86
N ALA A 189 8.34 22.54 -9.45
CA ALA A 189 9.09 23.46 -10.28
C ALA A 189 9.98 24.36 -9.44
N SER A 190 11.06 24.84 -10.04
CA SER A 190 12.01 25.79 -9.47
C SER A 190 12.42 26.83 -10.50
N ASP A 191 12.94 27.95 -10.01
CA ASP A 191 13.45 29.04 -10.83
C ASP A 191 14.80 29.49 -10.22
N ILE A 192 15.81 29.71 -11.07
CA ILE A 192 17.18 29.97 -10.62
C ILE A 192 17.40 31.44 -10.25
N ASP A 193 16.70 32.36 -10.88
CA ASP A 193 16.87 33.80 -10.72
C ASP A 193 15.56 34.56 -10.46
N GLY A 194 14.42 33.87 -10.58
CA GLY A 194 13.11 34.36 -10.22
C GLY A 194 12.39 33.45 -9.23
N VAL A 195 11.06 33.53 -9.27
CA VAL A 195 10.18 32.74 -8.42
C VAL A 195 9.06 32.14 -9.26
N VAL A 196 8.68 30.89 -8.99
CA VAL A 196 7.54 30.27 -9.68
C VAL A 196 6.24 30.98 -9.24
N ALA A 197 5.73 31.86 -10.09
CA ALA A 197 4.54 32.66 -9.81
C ALA A 197 3.25 31.84 -9.92
N SER A 198 3.19 30.93 -10.91
CA SER A 198 2.03 30.07 -11.12
C SER A 198 2.38 28.76 -11.82
N ILE A 199 1.49 27.79 -11.69
CA ILE A 199 1.54 26.50 -12.39
C ILE A 199 0.26 26.33 -13.19
N THR A 200 0.39 25.89 -14.44
CA THR A 200 -0.74 25.59 -15.32
C THR A 200 -0.73 24.12 -15.69
N ILE A 201 -1.77 23.39 -15.29
CA ILE A 201 -2.01 22.02 -15.75
C ILE A 201 -2.59 22.10 -17.16
N THR A 202 -1.90 21.51 -18.14
CA THR A 202 -2.23 21.56 -19.56
C THR A 202 -3.02 20.34 -20.03
N THR A 203 -2.73 19.17 -19.44
CA THR A 203 -3.44 17.91 -19.69
C THR A 203 -4.10 17.41 -18.41
N LEU A 204 -5.39 17.08 -18.48
CA LEU A 204 -6.14 16.46 -17.39
C LEU A 204 -6.37 14.97 -17.70
N PRO A 205 -6.46 14.12 -16.67
CA PRO A 205 -6.81 12.72 -16.87
C PRO A 205 -8.26 12.56 -17.36
N ASP A 206 -8.59 11.39 -17.93
CA ASP A 206 -9.97 11.06 -18.28
C ASP A 206 -10.85 11.10 -17.00
N PRO A 207 -11.98 11.84 -17.00
CA PRO A 207 -12.90 11.87 -15.85
C PRO A 207 -13.44 10.50 -15.42
N ALA A 208 -13.38 9.48 -16.28
CA ALA A 208 -13.69 8.10 -15.92
C ALA A 208 -12.64 7.47 -14.99
N GLN A 209 -11.39 7.95 -15.02
CA GLN A 209 -10.29 7.49 -14.16
C GLN A 209 -10.24 8.27 -12.84
N GLY A 210 -10.56 9.56 -12.89
CA GLY A 210 -10.65 10.42 -11.70
C GLY A 210 -10.66 11.91 -12.04
N VAL A 211 -10.70 12.74 -11.00
CA VAL A 211 -10.77 14.21 -11.14
C VAL A 211 -9.71 14.91 -10.31
N LEU A 212 -9.15 15.99 -10.85
CA LEU A 212 -8.27 16.89 -10.12
C LEU A 212 -9.05 18.02 -9.44
N SER A 213 -8.71 18.33 -8.19
CA SER A 213 -9.24 19.47 -7.45
C SER A 213 -8.16 20.17 -6.64
N TYR A 214 -8.33 21.45 -6.34
CA TYR A 214 -7.43 22.22 -5.50
C TYR A 214 -8.21 23.03 -4.46
N THR A 215 -7.53 23.54 -3.44
CA THR A 215 -8.12 24.42 -2.43
C THR A 215 -7.87 25.87 -2.85
N ASN A 216 -8.95 26.63 -3.08
CA ASN A 216 -8.83 28.03 -3.45
C ASN A 216 -8.50 28.92 -2.22
N ALA A 217 -8.24 30.21 -2.44
CA ALA A 217 -7.97 31.17 -1.37
C ALA A 217 -9.11 31.34 -0.34
N ALA A 218 -10.34 30.92 -0.66
CA ALA A 218 -11.47 30.92 0.27
C ALA A 218 -11.55 29.64 1.13
N GLY A 219 -10.70 28.64 0.86
CA GLY A 219 -10.68 27.34 1.53
C GLY A 219 -11.61 26.29 0.90
N ASP A 220 -12.26 26.60 -0.22
CA ASP A 220 -13.17 25.67 -0.90
C ASP A 220 -12.41 24.74 -1.85
N ARG A 221 -12.91 23.50 -2.01
CA ARG A 221 -12.43 22.59 -3.04
C ARG A 221 -13.07 22.88 -4.39
N VAL A 222 -12.23 23.16 -5.38
CA VAL A 222 -12.62 23.55 -6.74
C VAL A 222 -11.98 22.57 -7.73
N PRO A 223 -12.71 22.07 -8.74
CA PRO A 223 -12.12 21.24 -9.78
C PRO A 223 -11.08 22.04 -10.59
N VAL A 224 -9.98 21.40 -10.96
CA VAL A 224 -9.00 21.99 -11.86
C VAL A 224 -9.60 22.10 -13.26
N VAL A 225 -9.39 23.23 -13.92
CA VAL A 225 -9.74 23.44 -15.32
C VAL A 225 -8.43 23.58 -16.10
N ALA A 226 -8.24 22.73 -17.11
CA ALA A 226 -7.04 22.74 -17.95
C ALA A 226 -6.76 24.14 -18.50
N ASN A 227 -5.47 24.50 -18.59
CA ASN A 227 -4.99 25.78 -19.08
C ASN A 227 -5.43 27.00 -18.24
N THR A 228 -5.81 26.77 -16.98
CA THR A 228 -6.07 27.85 -16.02
C THR A 228 -4.88 27.94 -15.05
N PRO A 229 -4.22 29.10 -14.93
CA PRO A 229 -3.13 29.27 -13.99
C PRO A 229 -3.61 29.10 -12.55
N LEU A 230 -2.88 28.29 -11.79
CA LEU A 230 -3.00 28.16 -10.34
C LEU A 230 -1.84 28.92 -9.69
N SER A 231 -2.11 29.70 -8.64
CA SER A 231 -1.02 30.24 -7.83
C SER A 231 -0.19 29.11 -7.22
N ALA A 232 1.07 29.37 -6.87
CA ALA A 232 1.93 28.36 -6.22
C ALA A 232 1.25 27.73 -4.97
N ALA A 233 0.51 28.52 -4.19
CA ALA A 233 -0.23 28.04 -3.03
C ALA A 233 -1.42 27.13 -3.40
N GLU A 234 -2.14 27.42 -4.48
CA GLU A 234 -3.24 26.57 -4.96
C GLU A 234 -2.69 25.26 -5.56
N ALA A 235 -1.62 25.34 -6.35
CA ALA A 235 -0.94 24.21 -6.96
C ALA A 235 -0.44 23.20 -5.91
N ALA A 236 0.07 23.68 -4.77
CA ALA A 236 0.50 22.84 -3.65
C ALA A 236 -0.63 22.04 -2.97
N THR A 237 -1.89 22.33 -3.30
CA THR A 237 -3.06 21.66 -2.71
C THR A 237 -3.83 20.77 -3.71
N VAL A 238 -3.27 20.57 -4.91
CA VAL A 238 -3.90 19.75 -5.94
C VAL A 238 -3.98 18.30 -5.46
N LEU A 239 -5.18 17.75 -5.44
CA LEU A 239 -5.46 16.34 -5.22
C LEU A 239 -6.04 15.71 -6.47
N PHE A 240 -5.66 14.46 -6.71
CA PHE A 240 -6.39 13.54 -7.57
C PHE A 240 -7.32 12.68 -6.73
N THR A 241 -8.59 12.61 -7.12
CA THR A 241 -9.57 11.68 -6.56
C THR A 241 -9.90 10.64 -7.63
N PRO A 242 -9.53 9.36 -7.45
CA PRO A 242 -9.94 8.29 -8.36
C PRO A 242 -11.46 8.19 -8.44
N THR A 243 -11.97 7.79 -9.59
CA THR A 243 -13.37 7.36 -9.72
C THR A 243 -13.58 6.04 -8.95
N GLU A 244 -14.78 5.82 -8.43
CA GLU A 244 -15.12 4.59 -7.71
C GLU A 244 -14.80 3.34 -8.55
N ASN A 245 -14.09 2.36 -7.94
CA ASN A 245 -13.63 1.12 -8.56
C ASN A 245 -12.67 1.28 -9.75
N PHE A 246 -12.09 2.48 -9.95
CA PHE A 246 -11.03 2.64 -10.95
C PHE A 246 -9.69 2.17 -10.37
N ASN A 247 -9.06 1.24 -11.06
CA ASN A 247 -7.69 0.81 -10.84
C ASN A 247 -6.91 0.82 -12.18
N GLY A 248 -5.58 0.86 -12.08
CA GLY A 248 -4.66 0.90 -13.21
C GLY A 248 -4.01 2.25 -13.46
N ALA A 249 -3.36 2.38 -14.63
CA ALA A 249 -2.62 3.58 -15.00
C ALA A 249 -3.59 4.73 -15.36
N VAL A 250 -3.37 5.90 -14.75
CA VAL A 250 -4.08 7.13 -15.07
C VAL A 250 -3.41 7.81 -16.27
N GLU A 251 -4.20 8.47 -17.11
CA GLU A 251 -3.65 9.29 -18.19
C GLU A 251 -2.72 10.39 -17.64
N ALA A 252 -1.71 10.74 -18.43
CA ALA A 252 -0.66 11.68 -18.02
C ALA A 252 -1.23 13.04 -17.61
N ILE A 253 -0.74 13.57 -16.49
CA ILE A 253 -1.05 14.92 -16.02
C ILE A 253 0.14 15.80 -16.41
N ASP A 254 -0.01 16.59 -17.46
CA ASP A 254 1.05 17.49 -17.92
C ASP A 254 0.86 18.90 -17.33
N PHE A 255 1.96 19.56 -16.99
CA PHE A 255 1.95 20.92 -16.47
C PHE A 255 3.16 21.73 -16.94
N ILE A 256 3.02 23.06 -16.86
CA ILE A 256 4.10 24.04 -17.02
C ILE A 256 4.12 24.97 -15.81
N ALA A 257 5.29 25.46 -15.45
CA ALA A 257 5.49 26.52 -14.48
C ALA A 257 5.72 27.86 -15.19
N ILE A 258 5.28 28.95 -14.57
CA ILE A 258 5.45 30.32 -15.07
C ILE A 258 6.08 31.14 -13.95
N ASP A 259 7.15 31.86 -14.27
CA ASP A 259 7.88 32.72 -13.33
C ASP A 259 7.20 34.09 -13.10
N ASP A 260 7.79 34.92 -12.24
CA ASP A 260 7.29 36.25 -11.93
C ASP A 260 7.53 37.30 -13.03
N ASP A 261 8.34 36.98 -14.03
CA ASP A 261 8.58 37.77 -15.24
C ASP A 261 7.78 37.28 -16.47
N GLY A 262 7.06 36.16 -16.32
CA GLY A 262 6.15 35.56 -17.30
C GLY A 262 6.77 34.59 -18.32
N LEU A 263 7.95 34.00 -18.07
CA LEU A 263 8.46 32.90 -18.91
C LEU A 263 7.89 31.56 -18.50
N ASP A 264 7.64 30.70 -19.50
CA ASP A 264 7.15 29.35 -19.33
C ASP A 264 8.30 28.34 -19.22
N SER A 265 8.15 27.34 -18.35
CA SER A 265 9.01 26.17 -18.32
C SER A 265 8.81 25.27 -19.54
N ALA A 266 9.74 24.32 -19.75
CA ALA A 266 9.41 23.12 -20.50
C ALA A 266 8.28 22.33 -19.80
N PRO A 267 7.43 21.59 -20.54
CA PRO A 267 6.39 20.77 -19.93
C PRO A 267 7.00 19.62 -19.11
N ALA A 268 6.37 19.33 -17.99
CA ALA A 268 6.65 18.18 -17.13
C ALA A 268 5.39 17.33 -16.95
N THR A 269 5.57 16.05 -16.63
CA THR A 269 4.50 15.06 -16.53
C THR A 269 4.49 14.42 -15.14
N VAL A 270 3.30 14.37 -14.53
CA VAL A 270 3.02 13.49 -13.40
C VAL A 270 2.39 12.20 -13.90
N THR A 271 3.06 11.09 -13.63
CA THR A 271 2.55 9.74 -13.87
C THR A 271 1.89 9.23 -12.59
N LEU A 272 0.70 8.65 -12.73
CA LEU A 272 -0.09 8.17 -11.60
C LEU A 272 -0.63 6.77 -11.89
N THR A 273 -0.50 5.88 -10.91
CA THR A 273 -1.12 4.55 -10.93
C THR A 273 -2.07 4.43 -9.75
N VAL A 274 -3.27 3.92 -9.99
CA VAL A 274 -4.21 3.54 -8.93
C VAL A 274 -4.09 2.03 -8.72
N THR A 275 -3.68 1.60 -7.53
CA THR A 275 -3.54 0.19 -7.21
C THR A 275 -4.87 -0.38 -6.72
N ASP A 276 -5.16 -1.60 -7.12
CA ASP A 276 -6.33 -2.30 -6.65
C ASP A 276 -6.25 -2.59 -5.15
N VAL A 277 -7.39 -2.60 -4.47
CA VAL A 277 -7.49 -2.98 -3.05
C VAL A 277 -8.38 -4.21 -2.96
N ASN A 278 -7.76 -5.39 -2.96
CA ASN A 278 -8.50 -6.64 -2.94
C ASN A 278 -9.46 -6.73 -1.74
N THR A 279 -10.74 -6.91 -2.03
CA THR A 279 -11.81 -7.13 -1.07
C THR A 279 -12.01 -8.64 -0.86
N PRO A 280 -11.90 -9.15 0.38
CA PRO A 280 -12.11 -10.59 0.59
C PRO A 280 -13.51 -11.04 0.15
N PRO A 281 -13.64 -12.27 -0.39
CA PRO A 281 -14.91 -12.78 -0.85
C PRO A 281 -15.88 -12.98 0.31
N THR A 282 -17.16 -13.16 -0.01
CA THR A 282 -18.22 -13.51 0.94
C THR A 282 -18.70 -14.93 0.71
N ALA A 283 -18.40 -15.84 1.64
CA ALA A 283 -18.99 -17.18 1.65
C ALA A 283 -20.47 -17.14 2.07
N THR A 284 -21.30 -17.99 1.47
CA THR A 284 -22.76 -17.97 1.66
C THR A 284 -23.24 -19.11 2.56
N ASP A 285 -23.98 -18.76 3.62
CA ASP A 285 -24.66 -19.75 4.47
C ASP A 285 -25.67 -20.58 3.68
N GLN A 286 -25.82 -21.85 4.06
CA GLN A 286 -26.76 -22.77 3.42
C GLN A 286 -27.68 -23.47 4.41
N SER A 287 -28.89 -23.79 3.94
CA SER A 287 -29.82 -24.64 4.66
C SER A 287 -30.41 -25.69 3.71
N LEU A 288 -30.28 -26.96 4.09
CA LEU A 288 -30.66 -28.11 3.29
C LEU A 288 -31.49 -29.08 4.15
N SER A 289 -32.31 -29.90 3.50
CA SER A 289 -32.98 -31.03 4.13
C SER A 289 -32.92 -32.26 3.24
N THR A 290 -32.81 -33.42 3.86
CA THR A 290 -32.86 -34.72 3.19
C THR A 290 -33.58 -35.72 4.07
N ASP A 291 -34.13 -36.77 3.48
CA ASP A 291 -34.64 -37.90 4.25
C ASP A 291 -33.45 -38.72 4.81
N GLU A 292 -33.68 -39.44 5.90
CA GLU A 292 -32.65 -40.34 6.43
C GLU A 292 -32.24 -41.38 5.36
N ASP A 293 -30.98 -41.80 5.45
CA ASP A 293 -30.31 -42.68 4.48
C ASP A 293 -30.29 -42.17 3.03
N THR A 294 -30.67 -40.91 2.80
CA THR A 294 -30.69 -40.29 1.48
C THR A 294 -29.58 -39.25 1.36
N ALA A 295 -28.64 -39.50 0.45
CA ALA A 295 -27.57 -38.57 0.15
C ALA A 295 -28.10 -37.30 -0.55
N VAL A 296 -27.49 -36.14 -0.23
CA VAL A 296 -27.88 -34.83 -0.77
C VAL A 296 -26.65 -34.05 -1.25
N PRO A 297 -26.69 -33.42 -2.44
CA PRO A 297 -25.63 -32.52 -2.88
C PRO A 297 -25.53 -31.29 -1.96
N VAL A 298 -24.31 -30.86 -1.67
CA VAL A 298 -24.01 -29.64 -0.92
C VAL A 298 -23.21 -28.72 -1.83
N VAL A 299 -23.60 -27.44 -1.95
CA VAL A 299 -22.97 -26.52 -2.90
C VAL A 299 -22.23 -25.43 -2.13
N LEU A 300 -20.93 -25.59 -1.89
CA LEU A 300 -20.18 -24.59 -1.13
C LEU A 300 -19.88 -23.37 -2.02
N ILE A 301 -20.59 -22.25 -1.82
CA ILE A 301 -20.48 -21.07 -2.70
C ILE A 301 -20.07 -19.81 -1.92
N GLY A 302 -19.49 -18.87 -2.65
CA GLY A 302 -19.32 -17.48 -2.25
C GLY A 302 -19.33 -16.58 -3.47
N ASP A 303 -19.39 -15.29 -3.20
CA ASP A 303 -19.30 -14.22 -4.20
C ASP A 303 -18.11 -13.33 -3.87
N ASP A 304 -17.52 -12.76 -4.91
CA ASP A 304 -16.42 -11.82 -4.81
C ASP A 304 -16.76 -10.59 -5.67
N ILE A 305 -16.53 -9.39 -5.15
CA ILE A 305 -17.07 -8.15 -5.75
C ILE A 305 -16.10 -7.52 -6.75
N ASP A 306 -14.81 -7.70 -6.54
CA ASP A 306 -13.69 -7.22 -7.35
C ASP A 306 -12.89 -8.37 -7.98
N GLY A 307 -13.03 -9.60 -7.47
CA GLY A 307 -12.36 -10.78 -8.03
C GLY A 307 -13.27 -11.96 -8.38
N VAL A 308 -12.70 -13.16 -8.32
CA VAL A 308 -13.42 -14.44 -8.42
C VAL A 308 -13.05 -15.37 -7.28
N VAL A 309 -14.02 -16.14 -6.78
CA VAL A 309 -13.74 -17.20 -5.81
C VAL A 309 -12.89 -18.31 -6.47
N ALA A 310 -11.63 -18.40 -6.09
CA ALA A 310 -10.67 -19.36 -6.62
C ALA A 310 -10.79 -20.75 -5.95
N SER A 311 -11.10 -20.80 -4.65
CA SER A 311 -11.22 -22.07 -3.92
C SER A 311 -12.11 -21.98 -2.68
N VAL A 312 -12.48 -23.15 -2.16
CA VAL A 312 -13.19 -23.30 -0.88
C VAL A 312 -12.35 -24.12 0.08
N THR A 313 -12.20 -23.65 1.32
CA THR A 313 -11.57 -24.42 2.40
C THR A 313 -12.64 -24.90 3.37
N VAL A 314 -12.72 -26.22 3.56
CA VAL A 314 -13.62 -26.82 4.56
C VAL A 314 -12.98 -26.71 5.94
N LEU A 315 -13.58 -25.95 6.85
CA LEU A 315 -13.05 -25.74 8.20
C LEU A 315 -13.48 -26.82 9.17
N GLN A 316 -14.72 -27.29 9.04
CA GLN A 316 -15.29 -28.31 9.91
C GLN A 316 -16.20 -29.22 9.09
N VAL A 317 -16.20 -30.50 9.45
CA VAL A 317 -17.08 -31.52 8.88
C VAL A 317 -17.96 -32.13 9.97
N PRO A 318 -19.11 -32.71 9.62
CA PRO A 318 -19.97 -33.40 10.57
C PRO A 318 -19.24 -34.54 11.32
N PRO A 319 -19.62 -34.82 12.57
CA PRO A 319 -19.28 -36.07 13.23
C PRO A 319 -19.75 -37.28 12.42
N THR A 320 -18.93 -38.32 12.35
CA THR A 320 -19.22 -39.53 11.54
C THR A 320 -20.48 -40.29 11.96
N ASN A 321 -20.97 -40.09 13.18
CA ASN A 321 -22.25 -40.64 13.65
C ASN A 321 -23.48 -39.84 13.18
N GLN A 322 -23.28 -38.71 12.50
CA GLN A 322 -24.33 -37.91 11.83
C GLN A 322 -24.30 -38.12 10.32
N GLY A 323 -23.09 -38.28 9.75
CA GLY A 323 -22.89 -38.57 8.34
C GLY A 323 -21.48 -38.22 7.88
N VAL A 324 -21.23 -38.39 6.59
CA VAL A 324 -19.95 -38.09 5.95
C VAL A 324 -20.16 -37.18 4.75
N LEU A 325 -19.18 -36.32 4.49
CA LEU A 325 -19.10 -35.52 3.28
C LEU A 325 -18.08 -36.14 2.34
N THR A 326 -18.41 -36.20 1.06
CA THR A 326 -17.53 -36.70 0.02
C THR A 326 -17.49 -35.76 -1.17
N TYR A 327 -16.42 -35.80 -1.95
CA TYR A 327 -16.28 -35.08 -3.23
C TYR A 327 -15.57 -35.99 -4.24
N GLU A 328 -15.65 -35.63 -5.52
CA GLU A 328 -14.95 -36.35 -6.58
C GLU A 328 -13.59 -35.70 -6.85
N ASP A 329 -12.53 -36.53 -6.83
CA ASP A 329 -11.17 -36.14 -7.17
C ASP A 329 -10.59 -37.16 -8.16
N ASP A 330 -10.21 -36.69 -9.36
CA ASP A 330 -9.73 -37.54 -10.46
C ASP A 330 -10.61 -38.80 -10.74
N GLY A 331 -11.93 -38.66 -10.57
CA GLY A 331 -12.91 -39.73 -10.78
C GLY A 331 -12.99 -40.75 -9.64
N GLN A 332 -12.46 -40.43 -8.46
CA GLN A 332 -12.64 -41.17 -7.23
C GLN A 332 -13.41 -40.35 -6.20
N THR A 333 -14.32 -41.01 -5.50
CA THR A 333 -14.99 -40.45 -4.33
C THR A 333 -14.03 -40.41 -3.13
N VAL A 334 -13.79 -39.22 -2.58
CA VAL A 334 -12.89 -38.97 -1.44
C VAL A 334 -13.69 -38.34 -0.29
N GLU A 335 -13.43 -38.78 0.96
CA GLU A 335 -14.04 -38.19 2.16
C GLU A 335 -13.42 -36.82 2.47
N LEU A 336 -14.26 -35.82 2.76
CA LEU A 336 -13.82 -34.49 3.17
C LEU A 336 -13.31 -34.50 4.61
N THR A 337 -12.18 -33.82 4.83
CA THR A 337 -11.60 -33.62 6.17
C THR A 337 -11.41 -32.13 6.45
N PRO A 338 -11.38 -31.71 7.72
CA PRO A 338 -11.04 -30.33 8.06
C PRO A 338 -9.70 -29.91 7.45
N GLY A 339 -9.68 -28.74 6.80
CA GLY A 339 -8.54 -28.20 6.09
C GLY A 339 -8.43 -28.61 4.62
N THR A 340 -9.34 -29.46 4.10
CA THR A 340 -9.37 -29.76 2.67
C THR A 340 -9.72 -28.50 1.87
N VAL A 341 -8.90 -28.19 0.86
CA VAL A 341 -9.11 -27.11 -0.10
C VAL A 341 -9.66 -27.71 -1.39
N LEU A 342 -10.78 -27.18 -1.86
CA LEU A 342 -11.49 -27.62 -3.06
C LEU A 342 -11.35 -26.57 -4.16
N THR A 343 -11.07 -27.03 -5.38
CA THR A 343 -11.10 -26.19 -6.58
C THR A 343 -12.53 -25.91 -7.03
N ALA A 344 -12.70 -24.92 -7.93
CA ALA A 344 -13.99 -24.60 -8.56
C ALA A 344 -14.73 -25.85 -9.11
N ASP A 345 -13.99 -26.78 -9.73
CA ASP A 345 -14.58 -28.00 -10.28
C ASP A 345 -15.04 -28.98 -9.18
N GLN A 346 -14.20 -29.19 -8.16
CA GLN A 346 -14.47 -30.15 -7.07
C GLN A 346 -15.65 -29.71 -6.20
N ILE A 347 -15.83 -28.40 -5.98
CA ILE A 347 -16.92 -27.82 -5.18
C ILE A 347 -18.29 -28.30 -5.67
N THR A 348 -18.47 -28.49 -6.98
CA THR A 348 -19.75 -28.91 -7.57
C THR A 348 -20.11 -30.38 -7.33
N SER A 349 -19.15 -31.17 -6.84
CA SER A 349 -19.29 -32.62 -6.62
C SER A 349 -19.52 -33.01 -5.16
N VAL A 350 -19.62 -32.04 -4.25
CA VAL A 350 -19.73 -32.32 -2.81
C VAL A 350 -21.09 -32.93 -2.49
N VAL A 351 -21.08 -34.08 -1.80
CA VAL A 351 -22.28 -34.82 -1.39
C VAL A 351 -22.18 -35.14 0.10
N PHE A 352 -23.26 -34.86 0.83
CA PHE A 352 -23.46 -35.33 2.20
C PHE A 352 -24.27 -36.63 2.19
N THR A 353 -23.77 -37.66 2.88
CA THR A 353 -24.48 -38.92 3.11
C THR A 353 -24.73 -39.07 4.61
N PRO A 354 -26.01 -39.07 5.06
CA PRO A 354 -26.34 -39.33 6.46
C PRO A 354 -25.79 -40.69 6.94
N ALA A 355 -25.44 -40.77 8.22
CA ALA A 355 -25.16 -42.06 8.83
C ALA A 355 -26.46 -42.90 8.88
N PRO A 356 -26.39 -44.24 8.82
CA PRO A 356 -27.57 -45.10 8.87
C PRO A 356 -28.51 -44.76 10.03
N ASN A 357 -29.79 -44.57 9.73
CA ASN A 357 -30.86 -44.25 10.68
C ASN A 357 -30.63 -42.94 11.47
N PHE A 358 -29.73 -42.07 11.03
CA PHE A 358 -29.55 -40.76 11.65
C PHE A 358 -30.68 -39.83 11.21
N ASN A 359 -31.39 -39.28 12.18
CA ASN A 359 -32.32 -38.17 11.99
C ASN A 359 -32.02 -37.02 12.96
N GLY A 360 -32.38 -35.81 12.56
CA GLY A 360 -32.13 -34.59 13.31
C GLY A 360 -31.19 -33.61 12.58
N ARG A 361 -30.67 -32.64 13.33
CA ARG A 361 -29.84 -31.57 12.78
C ARG A 361 -28.37 -31.99 12.74
N VAL A 362 -27.75 -31.84 11.57
CA VAL A 362 -26.30 -32.00 11.38
C VAL A 362 -25.58 -30.75 11.90
N SER A 363 -24.52 -30.95 12.66
CA SER A 363 -23.73 -29.88 13.29
C SER A 363 -22.32 -29.78 12.71
N ASN A 364 -21.71 -28.59 12.81
CA ASN A 364 -20.29 -28.35 12.55
C ASN A 364 -19.86 -28.50 11.08
N LEU A 365 -20.70 -28.08 10.14
CA LEU A 365 -20.26 -27.88 8.76
C LEU A 365 -19.97 -26.39 8.54
N GLN A 366 -18.70 -26.07 8.35
CA GLN A 366 -18.22 -24.70 8.14
C GLN A 366 -17.19 -24.66 7.02
N PHE A 367 -17.18 -23.59 6.25
CA PHE A 367 -16.23 -23.37 5.17
C PHE A 367 -15.90 -21.88 5.00
N THR A 368 -14.80 -21.59 4.32
CA THR A 368 -14.44 -20.25 3.82
C THR A 368 -14.18 -20.33 2.34
N THR A 369 -14.31 -19.19 1.66
CA THR A 369 -13.92 -19.03 0.26
C THR A 369 -12.65 -18.19 0.19
N THR A 370 -11.80 -18.48 -0.78
CA THR A 370 -10.58 -17.72 -1.07
C THR A 370 -10.66 -17.20 -2.50
N ASP A 371 -10.36 -15.92 -2.71
CA ASP A 371 -10.34 -15.29 -4.03
C ASP A 371 -9.07 -15.61 -4.82
N ASP A 372 -8.95 -15.05 -6.03
CA ASP A 372 -7.81 -15.21 -6.93
C ASP A 372 -6.56 -14.42 -6.53
N ASP A 373 -6.68 -13.48 -5.58
CA ASP A 373 -5.59 -12.73 -4.97
C ASP A 373 -5.16 -13.28 -3.60
N GLY A 374 -5.83 -14.32 -3.11
CA GLY A 374 -5.54 -15.05 -1.89
C GLY A 374 -6.21 -14.53 -0.62
N ALA A 375 -7.11 -13.54 -0.66
CA ALA A 375 -7.86 -13.13 0.51
C ALA A 375 -8.99 -14.11 0.84
N VAL A 376 -9.32 -14.19 2.14
CA VAL A 376 -10.17 -15.26 2.70
C VAL A 376 -11.41 -14.65 3.34
N SER A 377 -12.56 -15.23 3.02
CA SER A 377 -13.85 -14.82 3.58
C SER A 377 -13.95 -15.03 5.08
N ALA A 378 -14.95 -14.38 5.70
CA ALA A 378 -15.49 -14.87 6.95
C ALA A 378 -16.07 -16.30 6.77
N PRO A 379 -16.06 -17.15 7.82
CA PRO A 379 -16.65 -18.49 7.74
C PRO A 379 -18.16 -18.45 7.50
N ALA A 380 -18.63 -19.31 6.59
CA ALA A 380 -20.03 -19.64 6.39
C ALA A 380 -20.37 -21.01 6.98
N THR A 381 -21.65 -21.20 7.26
CA THR A 381 -22.22 -22.40 7.87
C THR A 381 -23.18 -23.10 6.90
N VAL A 382 -23.19 -24.43 6.95
CA VAL A 382 -24.19 -25.23 6.24
C VAL A 382 -25.02 -26.00 7.27
N GLU A 383 -26.31 -25.73 7.31
CA GLU A 383 -27.26 -26.44 8.17
C GLU A 383 -27.98 -27.52 7.37
N ILE A 384 -27.85 -28.78 7.78
CA ILE A 384 -28.57 -29.90 7.17
C ILE A 384 -29.54 -30.49 8.20
N THR A 385 -30.79 -30.65 7.83
CA THR A 385 -31.80 -31.36 8.63
C THR A 385 -32.14 -32.69 7.98
N VAL A 386 -31.95 -33.79 8.71
CA VAL A 386 -32.29 -35.13 8.25
C VAL A 386 -33.65 -35.54 8.82
N THR A 387 -34.63 -35.80 7.95
CA THR A 387 -35.99 -36.19 8.33
C THR A 387 -36.12 -37.69 8.49
N PRO A 388 -36.74 -38.19 9.58
CA PRO A 388 -36.92 -39.62 9.77
C PRO A 388 -37.89 -40.19 8.72
N VAL A 389 -37.60 -41.40 8.26
CA VAL A 389 -38.44 -42.23 7.40
C VAL A 389 -38.95 -43.41 8.23
N VAL A 390 -40.06 -44.01 7.84
CA VAL A 390 -40.56 -45.21 8.55
C VAL A 390 -39.78 -46.42 8.04
N ASP A 391 -39.03 -47.07 8.93
CA ASP A 391 -38.33 -48.32 8.67
C ASP A 391 -39.25 -49.52 8.87
N ILE A 392 -39.56 -50.25 7.80
CA ILE A 392 -40.33 -51.51 7.89
C ILE A 392 -39.40 -52.70 8.06
N THR A 393 -39.10 -53.07 9.31
CA THR A 393 -38.11 -54.11 9.60
C THR A 393 -38.62 -55.53 9.26
N TYR A 394 -39.89 -55.84 9.51
CA TYR A 394 -40.50 -57.14 9.13
C TYR A 394 -41.99 -57.02 8.85
N VAL A 395 -42.48 -57.88 7.95
CA VAL A 395 -43.90 -58.13 7.73
C VAL A 395 -44.27 -59.42 8.45
N VAL A 396 -45.08 -59.34 9.51
CA VAL A 396 -45.65 -60.54 10.14
C VAL A 396 -46.93 -60.90 9.39
N ILE A 397 -46.89 -62.02 8.68
CA ILE A 397 -48.10 -62.62 8.09
C ILE A 397 -48.63 -63.63 9.12
N MET A 398 -49.63 -63.22 9.90
CA MET A 398 -50.36 -64.16 10.75
C MET A 398 -51.42 -64.86 9.90
N GLY A 399 -51.21 -66.16 9.63
CA GLY A 399 -52.23 -67.02 9.02
C GLY A 399 -53.00 -67.77 10.10
N ASP A 400 -54.29 -68.02 9.85
CA ASP A 400 -55.08 -68.93 10.68
C ASP A 400 -54.48 -70.34 10.59
N GLU A 401 -54.18 -70.98 11.73
CA GLU A 401 -53.53 -72.31 11.77
C GLU A 401 -54.40 -73.46 11.20
N ASN A 402 -55.62 -73.17 10.73
CA ASN A 402 -56.58 -74.15 10.23
C ASN A 402 -57.22 -73.74 8.88
N VAL A 403 -56.43 -73.38 7.88
CA VAL A 403 -56.95 -73.19 6.51
C VAL A 403 -57.31 -74.54 5.89
N ILE A 404 -58.59 -74.73 5.55
CA ILE A 404 -59.09 -75.90 4.82
C ILE A 404 -58.96 -75.62 3.31
N GLU A 405 -58.50 -76.62 2.54
CA GLU A 405 -58.34 -76.49 1.08
C GLU A 405 -59.66 -76.10 0.40
N GLY A 406 -59.71 -74.89 -0.17
CA GLY A 406 -60.84 -74.38 -0.95
C GLY A 406 -61.60 -73.18 -0.36
N GLU A 407 -61.21 -72.65 0.81
CA GLU A 407 -61.77 -71.42 1.39
C GLU A 407 -60.82 -70.21 1.29
N GLU A 408 -61.38 -69.00 1.21
CA GLU A 408 -60.60 -67.76 1.27
C GLU A 408 -60.06 -67.57 2.70
N ALA A 409 -58.75 -67.36 2.83
CA ALA A 409 -58.11 -67.03 4.11
C ALA A 409 -57.88 -65.51 4.19
N GLU A 410 -58.29 -64.91 5.31
CA GLU A 410 -57.93 -63.53 5.63
C GLU A 410 -56.59 -63.50 6.38
N TYR A 411 -55.70 -62.60 5.96
CA TYR A 411 -54.43 -62.34 6.65
C TYR A 411 -54.45 -60.92 7.19
N THR A 412 -54.11 -60.77 8.47
CA THR A 412 -53.82 -59.45 9.05
C THR A 412 -52.34 -59.16 8.83
N VAL A 413 -52.05 -58.04 8.17
CA VAL A 413 -50.69 -57.52 8.00
C VAL A 413 -50.47 -56.46 9.07
N GLU A 414 -49.60 -56.73 10.03
CA GLU A 414 -49.13 -55.73 11.00
C GLU A 414 -47.71 -55.29 10.62
N PHE A 415 -47.51 -53.98 10.56
CA PHE A 415 -46.20 -53.35 10.41
C PHE A 415 -45.72 -52.97 11.82
N LEU A 416 -44.55 -53.46 12.21
CA LEU A 416 -43.94 -53.17 13.51
C LEU A 416 -42.68 -52.32 13.29
N ASP A 417 -42.59 -51.21 14.02
CA ASP A 417 -41.39 -50.36 14.15
C ASP A 417 -40.35 -51.01 15.07
N GLU A 418 -39.07 -50.64 14.92
CA GLU A 418 -37.98 -51.00 15.85
C GLU A 418 -38.00 -50.22 17.18
#